data_AF-A0A2M9IHH6-F1
#
_entry.id   AF-A0A2M9IHH6-F1
#
_cell.length_a   1.000
_cell.length_b   1.000
_cell.length_c   1.000
_cell.angle_alpha   90.00
_cell.angle_beta   90.00
_cell.angle_gamma   90.00
#
_symmetry.space_group_name_H-M   'P 1'
#
loop_
_entity.id
_entity.type
_entity.pdbx_description
1 polymer ?
#
loop_
_entity_poly.entity_id
_entity_poly.type
_entity_poly.pdbx_seq_one_letter_code
_entity_poly.pdbx_strand_id
1 'polypeptide(L)'
;MAFGRRRVEEPPMETVGWADVQTFVVSSVERPVTVKRKHAVRGKPAVRVARGSRDLRILAPCAFLGTTDTQQPGLPSRPHHTLYETETRGLLCYVEPAVDSAGELRHVVRDGRGECIGTVVRVPRKRRPFKHTWRIEQPGHPEIVGRNEWASGDAKEIAGRFAAKILEEVVDNALSGGEGSDRPSKPRSLEWRAENKVVMVSEGSDKVTVRKGWVDRRLAFAFALLGDR
;
A
#
# COMPACT_ATOMS: atom_id res chain seq x y z
N MET A 1 49.38 -2.49 -3.31
CA MET A 1 48.31 -3.45 -2.97
C MET A 1 46.97 -2.85 -3.40
N ALA A 2 46.42 -3.30 -4.53
CA ALA A 2 45.13 -2.81 -5.00
C ALA A 2 44.02 -3.67 -4.38
N PHE A 3 43.29 -3.10 -3.40
CA PHE A 3 42.07 -3.72 -2.88
C PHE A 3 40.98 -3.64 -3.94
N GLY A 4 40.88 -4.67 -4.79
CA GLY A 4 39.74 -4.85 -5.67
C GLY A 4 38.47 -4.94 -4.83
N ARG A 5 37.62 -3.91 -4.88
CA ARG A 5 36.31 -3.94 -4.24
C ARG A 5 35.52 -5.10 -4.85
N ARG A 6 35.33 -6.17 -4.07
CA ARG A 6 34.47 -7.29 -4.44
C ARG A 6 33.07 -6.71 -4.71
N ARG A 7 32.67 -6.73 -5.98
CA ARG A 7 31.35 -6.25 -6.41
C ARG A 7 30.34 -7.15 -5.72
N VAL A 8 29.56 -6.59 -4.80
CA VAL A 8 28.51 -7.33 -4.10
C VAL A 8 27.50 -7.75 -5.17
N GLU A 9 27.33 -9.05 -5.35
CA GLU A 9 26.34 -9.58 -6.28
C GLU A 9 24.95 -9.22 -5.78
N GLU A 10 24.18 -8.59 -6.65
CA GLU A 10 22.85 -8.13 -6.29
C GLU A 10 21.87 -9.32 -6.36
N PRO A 11 20.99 -9.50 -5.35
CA PRO A 11 20.03 -10.61 -5.39
C PRO A 11 19.12 -10.49 -6.61
N PRO A 12 18.70 -11.62 -7.22
CA PRO A 12 17.72 -11.61 -8.31
C PRO A 12 16.39 -11.01 -7.84
N MET A 13 15.65 -10.40 -8.77
CA MET A 13 14.33 -9.85 -8.49
C MET A 13 13.27 -10.88 -8.87
N GLU A 14 12.77 -11.59 -7.86
CA GLU A 14 11.70 -12.56 -8.03
C GLU A 14 10.34 -11.94 -7.69
N THR A 15 9.31 -12.31 -8.44
CA THR A 15 7.92 -11.94 -8.14
C THR A 15 7.45 -12.67 -6.88
N VAL A 16 6.74 -11.96 -6.00
CA VAL A 16 6.19 -12.52 -4.77
C VAL A 16 4.70 -12.83 -4.95
N GLY A 17 4.25 -13.99 -4.45
CA GLY A 17 2.82 -14.31 -4.43
C GLY A 17 2.03 -13.29 -3.60
N TRP A 18 0.97 -12.71 -4.19
CA TRP A 18 0.25 -11.57 -3.62
C TRP A 18 -0.67 -11.94 -2.44
N ALA A 19 -1.19 -13.18 -2.40
CA ALA A 19 -2.25 -13.58 -1.47
C ALA A 19 -1.84 -13.45 0.01
N ASP A 20 -0.59 -13.77 0.32
CA ASP A 20 -0.06 -13.77 1.69
C ASP A 20 0.68 -12.48 2.05
N VAL A 21 0.68 -11.49 1.16
CA VAL A 21 1.37 -10.22 1.42
C VAL A 21 0.73 -9.52 2.61
N GLN A 22 1.56 -9.20 3.60
CA GLN A 22 1.15 -8.44 4.78
C GLN A 22 1.54 -6.97 4.64
N THR A 23 2.80 -6.70 4.31
CA THR A 23 3.31 -5.32 4.20
C THR A 23 3.74 -5.05 2.77
N PHE A 24 3.23 -3.97 2.20
CA PHE A 24 3.53 -3.57 0.83
C PHE A 24 3.56 -2.06 0.66
N VAL A 25 4.11 -1.64 -0.49
CA VAL A 25 4.17 -0.26 -0.99
C VAL A 25 3.72 -0.23 -2.44
N VAL A 26 3.17 0.88 -2.94
CA VAL A 26 2.92 1.08 -4.37
C VAL A 26 4.01 1.99 -4.93
N SER A 27 4.88 1.46 -5.81
CA SER A 27 6.03 2.22 -6.30
C SER A 27 6.58 1.71 -7.62
N SER A 28 7.27 2.59 -8.35
CA SER A 28 8.17 2.23 -9.46
C SER A 28 9.59 1.91 -8.97
N VAL A 29 9.92 2.13 -7.69
CA VAL A 29 11.25 1.84 -7.14
C VAL A 29 11.39 0.34 -6.91
N GLU A 30 12.39 -0.24 -7.55
CA GLU A 30 12.77 -1.66 -7.43
C GLU A 30 13.84 -1.87 -6.38
N ARG A 31 14.81 -0.97 -6.35
CA ARG A 31 15.98 -1.04 -5.50
C ARG A 31 16.15 0.35 -4.89
N PRO A 32 15.75 0.57 -3.63
CA PRO A 32 15.92 1.87 -2.99
C PRO A 32 17.40 2.20 -2.82
N VAL A 33 17.68 3.48 -2.58
CA VAL A 33 18.99 3.96 -2.14
C VAL A 33 19.32 3.31 -0.79
N THR A 34 20.53 2.81 -0.65
CA THR A 34 21.06 2.23 0.59
C THR A 34 22.49 2.69 0.80
N VAL A 35 23.09 2.37 1.96
CA VAL A 35 24.52 2.64 2.20
C VAL A 35 25.42 2.02 1.12
N LYS A 36 25.02 0.84 0.60
CA LYS A 36 25.76 0.13 -0.46
C LYS A 36 25.30 0.51 -1.87
N ARG A 37 24.20 1.25 -2.03
CA ARG A 37 23.62 1.63 -3.32
C ARG A 37 23.28 3.11 -3.35
N LYS A 38 24.10 3.90 -4.06
CA LYS A 38 23.96 5.36 -4.13
C LYS A 38 22.76 5.86 -4.94
N HIS A 39 22.22 5.04 -5.85
CA HIS A 39 21.12 5.43 -6.72
C HIS A 39 20.00 4.40 -6.66
N ALA A 40 18.75 4.88 -6.61
CA ALA A 40 17.61 3.99 -6.71
C ALA A 40 17.52 3.42 -8.14
N VAL A 41 17.20 2.13 -8.26
CA VAL A 41 16.78 1.55 -9.54
C VAL A 41 15.26 1.58 -9.59
N ARG A 42 14.73 2.07 -10.71
CA ARG A 42 13.30 2.12 -10.99
C ARG A 42 12.97 1.09 -12.08
N GLY A 43 11.79 0.50 -11.98
CA GLY A 43 11.18 -0.29 -13.03
C GLY A 43 9.69 -0.01 -13.12
N LYS A 44 8.90 -1.01 -13.55
CA LYS A 44 7.46 -0.81 -13.76
C LYS A 44 6.73 -0.48 -12.46
N PRO A 45 5.72 0.42 -12.47
CA PRO A 45 4.89 0.65 -11.29
C PRO A 45 4.22 -0.65 -10.84
N ALA A 46 4.39 -0.99 -9.56
CA ALA A 46 3.87 -2.23 -8.99
C ALA A 46 3.50 -2.03 -7.52
N VAL A 47 2.64 -2.92 -7.02
CA VAL A 47 2.56 -3.26 -5.60
C VAL A 47 3.81 -4.09 -5.28
N ARG A 48 4.59 -3.65 -4.30
CA ARG A 48 5.91 -4.19 -4.00
C ARG A 48 6.07 -4.53 -2.53
N VAL A 49 6.87 -5.56 -2.27
CA VAL A 49 7.16 -6.09 -0.94
C VAL A 49 8.67 -5.97 -0.67
N ALA A 50 9.02 -5.44 0.49
CA ALA A 50 10.42 -5.36 0.89
C ALA A 50 11.01 -6.76 1.16
N ARG A 51 12.14 -7.06 0.53
CA ARG A 51 12.93 -8.28 0.68
C ARG A 51 14.41 -7.95 0.88
N GLY A 52 15.14 -8.92 1.44
CA GLY A 52 16.56 -8.80 1.71
C GLY A 52 16.90 -7.94 2.93
N SER A 53 18.20 -7.81 3.19
CA SER A 53 18.73 -6.98 4.29
C SER A 53 18.56 -5.49 4.00
N ARG A 54 18.74 -4.64 5.02
CA ARG A 54 18.65 -3.18 4.87
C ARG A 54 19.60 -2.61 3.81
N ASP A 55 20.82 -3.14 3.71
CA ASP A 55 21.84 -2.64 2.79
C ASP A 55 21.64 -3.09 1.35
N LEU A 56 20.96 -4.21 1.14
CA LEU A 56 20.70 -4.81 -0.17
C LEU A 56 19.20 -4.98 -0.39
N ARG A 57 18.41 -4.05 0.15
CA ARG A 57 16.95 -4.11 0.10
C ARG A 57 16.49 -4.08 -1.35
N ILE A 58 15.51 -4.91 -1.64
CA ILE A 58 14.79 -4.99 -2.91
C ILE A 58 13.30 -4.84 -2.59
N LEU A 59 12.58 -4.12 -3.44
CA LEU A 59 11.13 -4.00 -3.43
C LEU A 59 10.59 -4.91 -4.55
N ALA A 60 10.45 -6.19 -4.22
CA ALA A 60 10.01 -7.22 -5.16
C ALA A 60 8.54 -7.01 -5.53
N PRO A 61 8.16 -7.06 -6.82
CA PRO A 61 6.76 -6.89 -7.22
C PRO A 61 5.92 -8.09 -6.79
N CYS A 62 4.68 -7.84 -6.38
CA CYS A 62 3.67 -8.88 -6.17
C CYS A 62 2.42 -8.68 -7.05
N ALA A 63 2.18 -7.46 -7.53
CA ALA A 63 1.20 -7.17 -8.55
C ALA A 63 1.64 -5.94 -9.35
N PHE A 64 1.40 -5.92 -10.66
CA PHE A 64 1.79 -4.83 -11.55
C PHE A 64 0.62 -3.92 -11.84
N LEU A 65 0.87 -2.61 -11.91
CA LEU A 65 -0.17 -1.66 -12.30
C LEU A 65 -0.38 -1.72 -13.81
N GLY A 66 -1.64 -1.54 -14.23
CA GLY A 66 -1.98 -1.37 -15.63
C GLY A 66 -1.36 -0.10 -16.21
N THR A 67 -0.93 -0.23 -17.45
CA THR A 67 -0.54 0.85 -18.35
C THR A 67 -1.54 0.91 -19.51
N THR A 68 -1.51 1.98 -20.29
CA THR A 68 -2.35 2.09 -21.49
C THR A 68 -2.15 0.89 -22.43
N ASP A 69 -0.93 0.37 -22.55
CA ASP A 69 -0.59 -0.74 -23.45
C ASP A 69 -1.02 -2.12 -22.93
N THR A 70 -1.17 -2.26 -21.61
CA THR A 70 -1.53 -3.53 -20.96
C THR A 70 -3.00 -3.59 -20.58
N GLN A 71 -3.73 -2.47 -20.68
CA GLN A 71 -5.14 -2.41 -20.32
C GLN A 71 -5.98 -3.28 -21.25
N GLN A 72 -6.72 -4.23 -20.67
CA GLN A 72 -7.67 -5.02 -21.44
C GLN A 72 -8.79 -4.13 -22.01
N PRO A 73 -9.12 -4.26 -23.30
CA PRO A 73 -10.22 -3.52 -23.92
C PRO A 73 -11.54 -3.77 -23.18
N GLY A 74 -12.34 -2.71 -23.00
CA GLY A 74 -13.66 -2.79 -22.39
C GLY A 74 -13.68 -2.77 -20.85
N LEU A 75 -12.53 -2.75 -20.17
CA LEU A 75 -12.52 -2.53 -18.73
C LEU A 75 -12.94 -1.09 -18.39
N PRO A 76 -13.89 -0.88 -17.45
CA PRO A 76 -14.35 0.45 -17.06
C PRO A 76 -13.32 1.21 -16.19
N SER A 77 -12.28 0.52 -15.71
CA SER A 77 -11.26 1.07 -14.83
C SER A 77 -10.23 1.93 -15.56
N ARG A 78 -9.55 2.80 -14.83
CA ARG A 78 -8.34 3.49 -15.32
C ARG A 78 -7.15 2.54 -15.26
N PRO A 79 -6.12 2.70 -16.11
CA PRO A 79 -4.97 1.80 -16.11
C PRO A 79 -4.30 1.70 -14.73
N HIS A 80 -4.08 2.83 -14.06
CA HIS A 80 -3.47 2.90 -12.72
C HIS A 80 -4.36 2.38 -11.57
N HIS A 81 -5.61 2.01 -11.87
CA HIS A 81 -6.56 1.38 -10.93
C HIS A 81 -6.79 -0.11 -11.27
N THR A 82 -6.00 -0.65 -12.18
CA THR A 82 -6.03 -2.06 -12.60
C THR A 82 -4.74 -2.73 -12.17
N LEU A 83 -4.82 -3.94 -11.63
CA LEU A 83 -3.69 -4.74 -11.20
C LEU A 83 -3.61 -6.06 -11.95
N TYR A 84 -2.39 -6.48 -12.26
CA TYR A 84 -2.06 -7.74 -12.93
C TYR A 84 -1.10 -8.57 -12.07
N GLU A 85 -1.18 -9.89 -12.16
CA GLU A 85 -0.27 -10.80 -11.47
C GLU A 85 1.14 -10.78 -12.08
N THR A 86 1.22 -10.57 -13.39
CA THR A 86 2.47 -10.43 -14.14
C THR A 86 2.48 -9.13 -14.92
N GLU A 87 3.62 -8.77 -15.50
CA GLU A 87 3.75 -7.52 -16.25
C GLU A 87 2.84 -7.40 -17.48
N THR A 88 2.34 -8.51 -18.02
CA THR A 88 1.64 -8.53 -19.30
C THR A 88 0.32 -9.29 -19.28
N ARG A 89 0.07 -10.10 -18.24
CA ARG A 89 -1.08 -11.02 -18.20
C ARG A 89 -1.56 -11.29 -16.77
N GLY A 90 -2.77 -11.85 -16.68
CA GLY A 90 -3.41 -12.27 -15.44
C GLY A 90 -4.00 -11.08 -14.71
N LEU A 91 -5.19 -10.63 -15.14
CA LEU A 91 -5.92 -9.58 -14.43
C LEU A 91 -6.19 -10.05 -13.00
N LEU A 92 -5.65 -9.33 -12.01
CA LEU A 92 -5.79 -9.66 -10.60
C LEU A 92 -7.07 -9.03 -10.04
N CYS A 93 -7.20 -7.72 -10.23
CA CYS A 93 -8.38 -6.94 -9.86
C CYS A 93 -8.38 -5.58 -10.55
N TYR A 94 -9.53 -4.92 -10.56
CA TYR A 94 -9.66 -3.54 -11.01
C TYR A 94 -10.65 -2.77 -10.13
N VAL A 95 -10.44 -1.46 -10.06
CA VAL A 95 -11.32 -0.54 -9.33
C VAL A 95 -12.19 0.21 -10.32
N GLU A 96 -13.50 0.11 -10.17
CA GLU A 96 -14.45 0.86 -10.99
C GLU A 96 -14.34 2.38 -10.74
N PRO A 97 -14.79 3.22 -11.69
CA PRO A 97 -14.94 4.64 -11.47
C PRO A 97 -15.78 4.93 -10.22
N ALA A 98 -15.40 5.99 -9.50
CA ALA A 98 -16.13 6.39 -8.30
C ALA A 98 -17.58 6.74 -8.64
N VAL A 99 -18.51 6.21 -7.86
CA VAL A 99 -19.92 6.64 -7.89
C VAL A 99 -20.19 7.45 -6.64
N ASP A 100 -20.67 8.69 -6.80
CA ASP A 100 -21.17 9.48 -5.67
C ASP A 100 -22.53 8.93 -5.26
N SER A 101 -22.62 8.48 -4.02
CA SER A 101 -23.87 8.04 -3.41
C SER A 101 -24.05 8.78 -2.09
N ALA A 102 -25.08 9.63 -2.04
CA ALA A 102 -25.42 10.43 -0.86
C ALA A 102 -24.24 11.27 -0.31
N GLY A 103 -23.31 11.72 -1.17
CA GLY A 103 -22.14 12.49 -0.78
C GLY A 103 -20.99 11.63 -0.26
N GLU A 104 -20.96 10.34 -0.58
CA GLU A 104 -19.85 9.41 -0.35
C GLU A 104 -19.33 8.90 -1.70
N LEU A 105 -18.02 8.87 -1.88
CA LEU A 105 -17.42 8.32 -3.09
C LEU A 105 -17.21 6.82 -2.89
N ARG A 106 -17.96 6.00 -3.63
CA ARG A 106 -17.90 4.55 -3.56
C ARG A 106 -17.13 4.00 -4.76
N HIS A 107 -16.15 3.14 -4.49
CA HIS A 107 -15.30 2.50 -5.48
C HIS A 107 -15.49 0.99 -5.37
N VAL A 108 -16.20 0.38 -6.32
CA VAL A 108 -16.36 -1.07 -6.37
C VAL A 108 -15.06 -1.69 -6.85
N VAL A 109 -14.60 -2.73 -6.16
CA VAL A 109 -13.42 -3.51 -6.54
C VAL A 109 -13.88 -4.86 -7.03
N ARG A 110 -13.41 -5.23 -8.22
CA ARG A 110 -13.71 -6.51 -8.85
C ARG A 110 -12.45 -7.32 -9.08
N ASP A 111 -12.57 -8.63 -9.07
CA ASP A 111 -11.47 -9.53 -9.38
C ASP A 111 -11.25 -9.70 -10.90
N GLY A 112 -10.30 -10.57 -11.26
CA GLY A 112 -10.01 -10.94 -12.65
C GLY A 112 -11.15 -11.58 -13.43
N ARG A 113 -12.21 -12.05 -12.75
CA ARG A 113 -13.41 -12.61 -13.37
C ARG A 113 -14.55 -11.60 -13.45
N GLY A 114 -14.36 -10.40 -12.90
CA GLY A 114 -15.38 -9.36 -12.81
C GLY A 114 -16.31 -9.54 -11.60
N GLU A 115 -16.05 -10.47 -10.70
CA GLU A 115 -16.84 -10.65 -9.49
C GLU A 115 -16.52 -9.54 -8.48
N CYS A 116 -17.55 -9.00 -7.83
CA CYS A 116 -17.38 -7.97 -6.80
C CYS A 116 -16.76 -8.59 -5.55
N ILE A 117 -15.57 -8.13 -5.17
CA ILE A 117 -14.88 -8.59 -3.96
C ILE A 117 -15.05 -7.61 -2.79
N GLY A 118 -15.55 -6.41 -3.05
CA GLY A 118 -15.84 -5.41 -2.02
C GLY A 118 -15.91 -3.99 -2.56
N THR A 119 -16.12 -3.04 -1.64
CA THR A 119 -16.23 -1.61 -1.97
C THR A 119 -15.32 -0.79 -1.06
N VAL A 120 -14.52 0.11 -1.64
CA VAL A 120 -13.76 1.12 -0.91
C VAL A 120 -14.55 2.43 -0.94
N VAL A 121 -14.88 2.97 0.22
CA VAL A 121 -15.72 4.18 0.35
C VAL A 121 -14.90 5.30 0.98
N ARG A 122 -14.90 6.46 0.33
CA ARG A 122 -14.32 7.69 0.85
C ARG A 122 -15.43 8.62 1.32
N VAL A 123 -15.43 8.97 2.62
CA VAL A 123 -16.35 9.96 3.20
C VAL A 123 -15.73 11.35 3.12
N PRO A 124 -16.30 12.31 2.37
CA PRO A 124 -15.79 13.66 2.21
C PRO A 124 -15.83 14.49 3.50
N ARG A 125 -14.87 15.41 3.64
CA ARG A 125 -14.67 16.26 4.84
C ARG A 125 -15.85 17.18 5.16
N LYS A 126 -16.62 17.60 4.15
CA LYS A 126 -17.67 18.63 4.30
C LYS A 126 -18.73 18.26 5.34
N ARG A 127 -18.87 16.97 5.69
CA ARG A 127 -19.81 16.48 6.70
C ARG A 127 -19.17 16.16 8.06
N ARG A 128 -17.84 16.19 8.19
CA ARG A 128 -17.10 15.89 9.42
C ARG A 128 -15.78 16.69 9.48
N PRO A 129 -15.74 17.85 10.16
CA PRO A 129 -14.60 18.77 10.10
C PRO A 129 -13.26 18.22 10.63
N PHE A 130 -13.21 16.98 11.14
CA PHE A 130 -11.99 16.39 11.73
C PHE A 130 -11.71 14.95 11.30
N LYS A 131 -12.47 14.36 10.36
CA LYS A 131 -12.38 12.92 10.04
C LYS A 131 -12.62 12.64 8.56
N HIS A 132 -11.54 12.53 7.77
CA HIS A 132 -11.62 11.69 6.58
C HIS A 132 -11.82 10.26 7.09
N THR A 133 -12.95 9.66 6.71
CA THR A 133 -13.22 8.26 7.08
C THR A 133 -13.20 7.49 5.78
N TRP A 134 -12.15 6.70 5.59
CA TRP A 134 -12.19 5.64 4.60
C TRP A 134 -12.91 4.45 5.21
N ARG A 135 -13.62 3.71 4.38
CA ARG A 135 -14.25 2.45 4.76
C ARG A 135 -14.00 1.41 3.68
N ILE A 136 -13.90 0.15 4.09
CA ILE A 136 -13.84 -1.00 3.20
C ILE A 136 -14.94 -1.94 3.61
N GLU A 137 -15.85 -2.21 2.68
CA GLU A 137 -16.90 -3.20 2.79
C GLU A 137 -16.43 -4.47 2.06
N GLN A 138 -16.29 -5.58 2.78
CA GLN A 138 -15.92 -6.88 2.23
C GLN A 138 -17.05 -7.88 2.50
N PRO A 139 -17.58 -8.58 1.48
CA PRO A 139 -18.64 -9.57 1.67
C PRO A 139 -18.26 -10.62 2.74
N GLY A 140 -19.20 -10.93 3.63
CA GLY A 140 -19.02 -11.92 4.69
C GLY A 140 -18.18 -11.47 5.89
N HIS A 141 -17.73 -10.21 5.95
CA HIS A 141 -16.91 -9.69 7.04
C HIS A 141 -17.42 -8.33 7.57
N PRO A 142 -17.07 -7.96 8.82
CA PRO A 142 -17.41 -6.66 9.36
C PRO A 142 -16.78 -5.51 8.56
N GLU A 143 -17.48 -4.38 8.50
CA GLU A 143 -16.97 -3.15 7.88
C GLU A 143 -15.63 -2.73 8.50
N ILE A 144 -14.65 -2.41 7.65
CA ILE A 144 -13.36 -1.91 8.08
C ILE A 144 -13.37 -0.39 7.96
N VAL A 145 -13.14 0.32 9.07
CA VAL A 145 -13.17 1.78 9.13
C VAL A 145 -11.77 2.31 9.39
N GLY A 146 -11.27 3.15 8.48
CA GLY A 146 -10.04 3.92 8.65
C GLY A 146 -10.26 5.12 9.57
N ARG A 147 -9.48 5.20 10.64
CA ARG A 147 -9.51 6.32 11.61
C ARG A 147 -8.10 6.89 11.77
N ASN A 148 -8.02 8.21 11.91
CA ASN A 148 -6.78 8.87 12.32
C ASN A 148 -6.37 8.35 13.71
N GLU A 149 -5.08 8.05 13.90
CA GLU A 149 -4.50 7.52 15.15
C GLU A 149 -4.91 8.30 16.40
N TRP A 150 -5.10 9.62 16.28
CA TRP A 150 -5.40 10.52 17.40
C TRP A 150 -6.88 10.53 17.84
N ALA A 151 -7.77 9.87 17.10
CA ALA A 151 -9.21 9.91 17.34
C ALA A 151 -9.76 8.69 18.13
N SER A 152 -8.91 7.75 18.53
CA SER A 152 -9.28 6.61 19.38
C SER A 152 -8.66 6.77 20.77
N GLY A 153 -9.45 7.29 21.70
CA GLY A 153 -9.07 7.33 23.11
C GLY A 153 -8.97 5.91 23.68
N ASP A 154 -7.73 5.47 23.92
CA ASP A 154 -7.33 4.86 25.18
C ASP A 154 -5.80 4.99 25.31
N ALA A 155 -5.35 6.02 26.05
CA ALA A 155 -3.93 6.36 26.19
C ALA A 155 -3.09 5.25 26.84
N LYS A 156 -3.71 4.31 27.57
CA LYS A 156 -3.01 3.22 28.26
C LYS A 156 -2.62 2.06 27.35
N GLU A 157 -3.39 1.75 26.29
CA GLU A 157 -2.96 0.78 25.27
C GLU A 157 -1.89 1.35 24.32
N ILE A 158 -1.88 2.67 24.16
CA ILE A 158 -0.95 3.39 23.27
C ILE A 158 0.48 3.36 23.83
N ALA A 159 0.67 3.56 25.14
CA ALA A 159 2.01 3.51 25.75
C ALA A 159 2.67 2.11 25.64
N GLY A 160 1.89 1.03 25.71
CA GLY A 160 2.40 -0.35 25.63
C GLY A 160 2.83 -0.79 24.22
N ARG A 161 2.18 -0.29 23.16
CA ARG A 161 2.52 -0.66 21.77
C ARG A 161 3.65 0.19 21.16
N PHE A 162 3.92 1.38 21.69
CA PHE A 162 5.06 2.20 21.27
C PHE A 162 6.39 1.73 21.86
N ALA A 163 6.41 1.10 23.04
CA ALA A 163 7.63 0.51 23.59
C ALA A 163 8.21 -0.62 22.71
N ALA A 164 7.35 -1.36 21.99
CA ALA A 164 7.79 -2.38 21.04
C ALA A 164 8.19 -1.81 19.67
N LYS A 165 7.64 -0.65 19.26
CA LYS A 165 7.92 -0.01 17.95
C LYS A 165 9.15 0.88 17.92
N ILE A 166 9.65 1.38 19.07
CA ILE A 166 10.91 2.13 19.10
C ILE A 166 12.11 1.24 18.71
N LEU A 167 12.00 -0.09 18.84
CA LEU A 167 13.01 -1.01 18.28
C LEU A 167 12.97 -1.10 16.73
N GLU A 168 11.82 -0.80 16.10
CA GLU A 168 11.68 -0.75 14.63
C GLU A 168 11.91 0.64 14.04
N GLU A 169 11.91 1.73 14.82
CA GLU A 169 12.10 3.11 14.34
C GLU A 169 13.49 3.39 13.73
N VAL A 170 14.45 2.48 13.88
CA VAL A 170 15.70 2.52 13.11
C VAL A 170 15.47 2.19 11.61
N VAL A 171 14.32 1.65 11.23
CA VAL A 171 13.97 1.25 9.84
C VAL A 171 13.50 2.42 8.97
N ASP A 172 12.92 3.47 9.54
CA ASP A 172 12.24 4.53 8.77
C ASP A 172 13.17 5.60 8.17
N ASN A 173 14.38 5.81 8.72
CA ASN A 173 15.33 6.76 8.14
C ASN A 173 15.97 6.31 6.81
N ALA A 174 15.61 5.14 6.28
CA ALA A 174 16.12 4.63 5.00
C ALA A 174 15.07 4.62 3.86
N LEU A 175 13.82 5.04 4.12
CA LEU A 175 12.79 5.13 3.08
C LEU A 175 12.60 6.57 2.55
N SER A 176 13.13 7.57 3.27
CA SER A 176 13.05 8.99 2.92
C SER A 176 14.44 9.53 2.54
N GLY A 177 14.96 9.13 1.38
CA GLY A 177 16.16 9.73 0.79
C GLY A 177 15.80 11.10 0.19
N GLY A 178 16.27 12.18 0.81
CA GLY A 178 15.92 13.56 0.44
C GLY A 178 16.88 14.23 -0.55
N GLU A 179 16.32 15.12 -1.37
CA GLU A 179 16.99 16.25 -2.04
C GLU A 179 15.96 17.40 -2.16
N GLY A 180 16.29 18.57 -1.59
CA GLY A 180 15.76 19.88 -2.01
C GLY A 180 14.37 20.32 -1.51
N SER A 181 14.35 21.17 -0.48
CA SER A 181 13.34 22.21 -0.21
C SER A 181 11.84 21.87 -0.38
N ASP A 182 11.33 21.01 0.49
CA ASP A 182 10.03 21.16 1.16
C ASP A 182 9.94 19.98 2.11
N ARG A 183 9.82 20.19 3.42
CA ARG A 183 9.61 19.05 4.33
C ARG A 183 8.29 18.40 3.92
N PRO A 184 8.27 17.17 3.37
CA PRO A 184 7.00 16.51 3.15
C PRO A 184 6.38 16.32 4.53
N SER A 185 5.22 16.93 4.75
CA SER A 185 4.35 16.65 5.89
C SER A 185 4.35 15.13 6.13
N LYS A 186 4.72 14.68 7.34
CA LYS A 186 4.76 13.25 7.68
C LYS A 186 3.48 12.57 7.15
N PRO A 187 3.59 11.52 6.31
CA PRO A 187 2.40 10.88 5.75
C PRO A 187 1.49 10.46 6.89
N ARG A 188 0.21 10.82 6.79
CA ARG A 188 -0.75 10.58 7.87
C ARG A 188 -0.97 9.09 7.99
N SER A 189 -0.84 8.57 9.21
CA SER A 189 -1.14 7.18 9.48
C SER A 189 -2.63 6.98 9.80
N LEU A 190 -3.23 5.96 9.20
CA LEU A 190 -4.59 5.51 9.47
C LEU A 190 -4.55 4.13 10.13
N GLU A 191 -5.26 3.99 11.24
CA GLU A 191 -5.62 2.69 11.79
C GLU A 191 -6.94 2.23 11.20
N TRP A 192 -6.93 1.05 10.60
CA TRP A 192 -8.11 0.42 10.04
C TRP A 192 -8.65 -0.59 11.02
N ARG A 193 -9.88 -0.38 11.47
CA ARG A 193 -10.52 -1.22 12.48
C ARG A 193 -11.77 -1.88 11.93
N ALA A 194 -11.89 -3.18 12.18
CA ALA A 194 -13.14 -3.90 12.08
C ALA A 194 -13.64 -4.14 13.50
N GLU A 195 -14.83 -3.64 13.82
CA GLU A 195 -15.35 -3.59 15.19
C GLU A 195 -14.33 -2.87 16.11
N ASN A 196 -13.73 -3.60 17.06
CA ASN A 196 -12.74 -3.09 18.01
C ASN A 196 -11.31 -3.61 17.76
N LYS A 197 -11.06 -4.25 16.62
CA LYS A 197 -9.75 -4.86 16.31
C LYS A 197 -9.06 -4.12 15.18
N VAL A 198 -7.78 -3.82 15.33
CA VAL A 198 -6.95 -3.28 14.23
C VAL A 198 -6.65 -4.41 13.25
N VAL A 199 -7.07 -4.22 11.99
CA VAL A 199 -6.95 -5.22 10.92
C VAL A 199 -6.00 -4.78 9.81
N MET A 200 -5.76 -3.49 9.66
CA MET A 200 -4.82 -2.92 8.71
C MET A 200 -4.28 -1.58 9.25
N VAL A 201 -3.08 -1.19 8.84
CA VAL A 201 -2.48 0.13 9.12
C VAL A 201 -1.96 0.67 7.80
N SER A 202 -2.16 1.96 7.52
CA SER A 202 -1.60 2.60 6.33
C SER A 202 -0.92 3.91 6.69
N GLU A 203 0.31 4.09 6.23
CA GLU A 203 1.06 5.34 6.31
C GLU A 203 0.86 6.08 4.99
N GLY A 204 -0.17 6.93 4.92
CA GLY A 204 -0.65 7.51 3.67
C GLY A 204 -1.02 6.44 2.64
N SER A 205 -0.62 6.68 1.38
CA SER A 205 -0.63 5.68 0.29
C SER A 205 0.69 4.91 0.18
N ASP A 206 1.67 5.22 1.02
CA ASP A 206 3.07 4.86 0.76
C ASP A 206 3.39 3.47 1.28
N LYS A 207 2.79 3.08 2.42
CA LYS A 207 2.98 1.77 3.03
C LYS A 207 1.71 1.29 3.69
N VAL A 208 1.34 0.05 3.42
CA VAL A 208 0.15 -0.60 4.00
C VAL A 208 0.55 -1.92 4.64
N THR A 209 0.04 -2.18 5.83
CA THR A 209 0.27 -3.41 6.60
C THR A 209 -1.07 -4.05 6.96
N VAL A 210 -1.38 -5.20 6.38
CA VAL A 210 -2.54 -6.03 6.67
C VAL A 210 -2.19 -6.99 7.82
N ARG A 211 -2.99 -6.98 8.89
CA ARG A 211 -2.76 -7.76 10.13
C ARG A 211 -3.65 -8.98 10.28
N LYS A 212 -4.76 -9.05 9.55
CA LYS A 212 -5.72 -10.16 9.65
C LYS A 212 -5.83 -10.88 8.32
N GLY A 213 -5.71 -12.21 8.38
CA GLY A 213 -5.70 -13.08 7.20
C GLY A 213 -6.96 -13.01 6.36
N TRP A 214 -8.10 -12.68 6.97
CA TRP A 214 -9.39 -12.58 6.28
C TRP A 214 -9.54 -11.31 5.42
N VAL A 215 -8.72 -10.28 5.62
CA VAL A 215 -8.77 -9.06 4.79
C VAL A 215 -8.25 -9.40 3.40
N ASP A 216 -9.06 -9.20 2.37
CA ASP A 216 -8.64 -9.45 0.99
C ASP A 216 -7.55 -8.44 0.59
N ARG A 217 -6.40 -8.95 0.15
CA ARG A 217 -5.24 -8.12 -0.22
C ARG A 217 -5.54 -7.20 -1.39
N ARG A 218 -6.42 -7.63 -2.30
CA ARG A 218 -6.84 -6.82 -3.45
C ARG A 218 -7.62 -5.58 -3.00
N LEU A 219 -8.39 -5.65 -1.92
CA LEU A 219 -9.05 -4.47 -1.33
C LEU A 219 -8.04 -3.53 -0.67
N ALA A 220 -7.03 -4.06 0.02
CA ALA A 220 -5.95 -3.26 0.57
C ALA A 220 -5.11 -2.58 -0.53
N PHE A 221 -4.82 -3.30 -1.61
CA PHE A 221 -4.14 -2.75 -2.79
C PHE A 221 -4.98 -1.64 -3.43
N ALA A 222 -6.28 -1.89 -3.65
CA ALA A 222 -7.21 -0.90 -4.21
C ALA A 222 -7.23 0.40 -3.39
N PHE A 223 -7.27 0.32 -2.05
CA PHE A 223 -7.14 1.50 -1.21
C PHE A 223 -5.82 2.26 -1.46
N ALA A 224 -4.69 1.55 -1.50
CA ALA A 224 -3.39 2.18 -1.74
C ALA A 224 -3.28 2.87 -3.11
N LEU A 225 -3.94 2.31 -4.14
CA LEU A 225 -4.01 2.91 -5.48
C LEU A 225 -4.88 4.18 -5.51
N LEU A 226 -6.01 4.17 -4.82
CA LEU A 226 -6.90 5.34 -4.71
C LEU A 226 -6.22 6.48 -3.94
N GLY A 227 -5.47 6.11 -2.90
CA GLY A 227 -4.65 7.01 -2.09
C GLY A 227 -5.44 7.95 -1.17
N ASP A 228 -4.84 8.33 -0.04
CA ASP A 228 -5.39 9.33 0.88
C ASP A 228 -4.96 10.76 0.50
N ARG A 229 -5.27 11.17 -0.74
CA ARG A 229 -4.95 12.52 -1.27
C ARG A 229 -6.16 13.46 -1.22
#